data_AF-A0A9P9L280-F1
#
_entry.id   AF-A0A9P9L280-F1
#
_cell.length_a   1.000
_cell.length_b   1.000
_cell.length_c   1.000
_cell.angle_alpha   90.00
_cell.angle_beta   90.00
_cell.angle_gamma   90.00
#
_symmetry.space_group_name_H-M   'P 1'
#
loop_
_entity.id
_entity.type
_entity.pdbx_description
1 polymer ?
#
loop_
_entity_poly.entity_id
_entity_poly.type
_entity_poly.pdbx_seq_one_letter_code
_entity_poly.pdbx_strand_id
1 'polypeptide(L)'
;MGSTTVNHVEPSTTSNNSHGYFNAPVDKTSSSETSPLSTPGLKAGESEHSAASKPIPALLRDFPKPQDEFDVQTMLDRHPGRWTIQGQMEANQRRAKPAHNEEELKAQRHQDFEKAKQDLRAFQGHLRTSSEQWRP
;
A
#
# COMPACT_ATOMS: atom_id res chain seq x y z
N MET A 1 27.87 4.19 46.71
CA MET A 1 26.62 4.92 47.01
C MET A 1 26.37 5.88 45.86
N GLY A 2 25.49 5.74 44.88
CA GLY A 2 24.62 4.68 44.37
C GLY A 2 24.26 5.13 42.94
N SER A 3 24.28 4.22 41.98
CA SER A 3 23.93 4.49 40.58
C SER A 3 22.43 4.78 40.48
N THR A 4 22.04 5.91 39.88
CA THR A 4 20.61 6.18 39.57
C THR A 4 20.41 6.09 38.07
N THR A 5 19.96 4.91 37.63
CA THR A 5 19.35 4.70 36.33
C THR A 5 17.87 5.07 36.46
N VAL A 6 17.39 6.06 35.69
CA VAL A 6 15.96 6.34 35.59
C VAL A 6 15.48 5.79 34.26
N ASN A 7 14.99 4.55 34.29
CA ASN A 7 14.11 4.01 33.27
C ASN A 7 12.73 4.62 33.48
N HIS A 8 12.31 5.55 32.61
CA HIS A 8 10.92 5.97 32.59
C HIS A 8 10.16 5.08 31.60
N VAL A 9 9.30 4.26 32.17
CA VAL A 9 8.37 3.34 31.52
C VAL A 9 7.22 4.13 30.87
N GLU A 10 6.83 3.71 29.66
CA GLU A 10 5.67 4.22 28.92
C GLU A 10 4.35 3.98 29.67
N PRO A 11 3.39 4.93 29.67
CA PRO A 11 2.01 4.59 29.98
C PRO A 11 1.33 3.94 28.75
N SER A 12 1.13 2.64 28.87
CA SER A 12 0.28 1.82 28.02
C SER A 12 -1.10 2.44 27.84
N THR A 13 -1.42 2.89 26.62
CA THR A 13 -2.81 3.18 26.26
C THR A 13 -3.48 1.86 25.92
N THR A 14 -4.24 1.36 26.89
CA THR A 14 -5.14 0.21 26.75
C THR A 14 -6.14 0.45 25.63
N SER A 15 -5.87 -0.09 24.44
CA SER A 15 -6.90 -0.31 23.42
C SER A 15 -7.24 -1.80 23.44
N ASN A 16 -8.35 -2.11 24.10
CA ASN A 16 -8.99 -3.43 24.08
C ASN A 16 -9.25 -3.85 22.63
N ASN A 17 -8.42 -4.73 22.09
CA ASN A 17 -8.77 -5.55 20.95
C ASN A 17 -8.63 -7.01 21.34
N SER A 18 -9.66 -7.52 22.02
CA SER A 18 -9.78 -8.90 22.45
C SER A 18 -10.15 -9.81 21.26
N HIS A 19 -9.31 -9.86 20.25
CA HIS A 19 -9.31 -10.93 19.25
C HIS A 19 -7.93 -11.59 19.25
N GLY A 20 -7.67 -12.33 20.32
CA GLY A 20 -6.50 -13.19 20.45
C GLY A 20 -6.72 -14.47 19.66
N TYR A 21 -6.27 -14.52 18.41
CA TYR A 21 -6.38 -15.70 17.54
C TYR A 21 -5.49 -16.88 17.96
N PHE A 22 -4.65 -16.72 19.01
CA PHE A 22 -3.65 -17.72 19.42
C PHE A 22 -3.88 -18.34 20.81
N ASN A 23 -4.94 -17.98 21.52
CA ASN A 23 -5.27 -18.58 22.83
C ASN A 23 -6.51 -19.46 22.73
N ALA A 24 -6.42 -20.59 22.01
CA ALA A 24 -7.44 -21.63 22.04
C ALA A 24 -6.88 -22.86 22.78
N PRO A 25 -7.58 -23.39 23.80
CA PRO A 25 -7.23 -24.65 24.44
C PRO A 25 -7.23 -25.79 23.42
N VAL A 26 -6.17 -26.57 23.39
CA VAL A 26 -6.02 -27.73 22.53
C VAL A 26 -6.87 -28.86 23.12
N ASP A 27 -8.09 -29.06 22.62
CA ASP A 27 -8.81 -30.31 22.82
C ASP A 27 -9.89 -30.57 21.75
N LYS A 28 -9.67 -31.68 21.04
CA LYS A 28 -10.64 -32.60 20.42
C LYS A 28 -11.25 -32.22 19.05
N THR A 29 -10.81 -33.00 18.07
CA THR A 29 -11.40 -33.31 16.75
C THR A 29 -12.88 -32.92 16.63
N SER A 30 -13.15 -31.87 15.86
CA SER A 30 -14.42 -31.65 15.20
C SER A 30 -14.11 -31.21 13.77
N SER A 31 -14.34 -32.12 12.83
CA SER A 31 -14.27 -31.83 11.39
C SER A 31 -15.43 -30.90 11.05
N SER A 32 -15.16 -29.60 11.07
CA SER A 32 -16.08 -28.60 10.53
C SER A 32 -15.80 -28.48 9.04
N GLU A 33 -16.78 -28.87 8.22
CA GLU A 33 -16.75 -28.75 6.77
C GLU A 33 -16.44 -27.31 6.36
N THR A 34 -15.37 -27.11 5.58
CA THR A 34 -15.02 -25.80 5.04
C THR A 34 -15.98 -25.46 3.90
N SER A 35 -16.91 -24.54 4.16
CA SER A 35 -17.71 -23.92 3.10
C SER A 35 -16.79 -23.32 2.03
N PRO A 36 -17.03 -23.56 0.73
CA PRO A 36 -16.21 -22.98 -0.32
C PRO A 36 -16.38 -21.45 -0.33
N LEU A 37 -15.25 -20.77 -0.33
CA LEU A 37 -15.14 -19.32 -0.40
C LEU A 37 -15.77 -18.82 -1.72
N SER A 38 -16.85 -18.05 -1.61
CA SER A 38 -17.56 -17.44 -2.73
C SER A 38 -16.64 -16.46 -3.46
N THR A 39 -16.17 -16.84 -4.64
CA THR A 39 -15.43 -15.95 -5.55
C THR A 39 -16.44 -15.09 -6.30
N PRO A 40 -16.27 -13.75 -6.35
CA PRO A 40 -17.21 -12.88 -7.01
C PRO A 40 -17.10 -13.06 -8.54
N GLY A 41 -18.11 -13.72 -9.11
CA GLY A 41 -18.65 -13.41 -10.43
C GLY A 41 -17.77 -13.66 -11.65
N LEU A 42 -17.21 -14.85 -11.82
CA LEU A 42 -16.91 -15.35 -13.17
C LEU A 42 -18.23 -15.83 -13.78
N LYS A 43 -18.88 -14.97 -14.57
CA LYS A 43 -19.91 -15.43 -15.50
C LYS A 43 -19.22 -16.44 -16.42
N ALA A 44 -19.61 -17.70 -16.30
CA ALA A 44 -19.34 -18.71 -17.31
C ALA A 44 -20.04 -18.21 -18.59
N GLY A 45 -19.32 -17.43 -19.38
CA GLY A 45 -19.71 -17.13 -20.74
C GLY A 45 -19.79 -18.47 -21.45
N GLU A 46 -21.02 -18.85 -21.77
CA GLU A 46 -21.31 -19.86 -22.78
C GLU A 46 -20.69 -19.35 -24.07
N SER A 47 -19.39 -19.62 -24.26
CA SER A 47 -18.81 -19.47 -25.59
C SER A 47 -19.37 -20.62 -26.40
N GLU A 48 -20.13 -20.25 -27.43
CA GLU A 48 -20.57 -21.14 -28.49
C GLU A 48 -19.34 -21.74 -29.19
N HIS A 49 -18.71 -22.73 -28.56
CA HIS A 49 -17.81 -23.63 -29.24
C HIS A 49 -18.61 -24.84 -29.66
N SER A 50 -18.97 -24.82 -30.94
CA SER A 50 -19.31 -25.95 -31.81
C SER A 50 -19.05 -27.32 -31.17
N ALA A 51 -20.07 -28.17 -31.17
CA ALA A 51 -20.12 -29.49 -30.58
C ALA A 51 -18.92 -30.40 -30.99
N ALA A 52 -17.79 -30.31 -30.28
CA ALA A 52 -16.72 -31.30 -30.25
C ALA A 52 -15.71 -30.99 -29.14
N SER A 53 -16.11 -31.29 -27.90
CA SER A 53 -15.30 -31.62 -26.72
C SER A 53 -15.70 -30.76 -25.53
N LYS A 54 -16.25 -31.44 -24.52
CA LYS A 54 -16.41 -30.86 -23.19
C LYS A 54 -15.01 -30.48 -22.69
N PRO A 55 -14.81 -29.31 -22.05
CA PRO A 55 -13.51 -28.95 -21.50
C PRO A 55 -13.06 -30.06 -20.55
N ILE A 56 -11.85 -30.57 -20.77
CA ILE A 56 -11.30 -31.67 -19.98
C ILE A 56 -11.31 -31.24 -18.49
N PRO A 57 -11.87 -32.06 -17.59
CA PRO A 57 -11.89 -31.78 -16.14
C PRO A 57 -10.49 -31.41 -15.66
N ALA A 58 -10.36 -30.43 -14.77
CA ALA A 58 -9.06 -29.87 -14.34
C ALA A 58 -8.04 -30.95 -13.91
N LEU A 59 -8.53 -32.04 -13.30
CA LEU A 59 -7.72 -33.16 -12.83
C LEU A 59 -7.16 -34.04 -13.96
N LEU A 60 -7.80 -34.04 -15.13
CA LEU A 60 -7.42 -34.82 -16.31
C LEU A 60 -6.65 -33.99 -17.34
N ARG A 61 -6.32 -32.74 -17.03
CA ARG A 61 -5.54 -31.88 -17.93
C ARG A 61 -4.07 -32.18 -17.73
N ASP A 62 -3.41 -32.60 -18.80
CA ASP A 62 -1.95 -32.63 -18.83
C ASP A 62 -1.44 -31.19 -18.78
N PHE A 63 -0.62 -30.89 -17.78
CA PHE A 63 0.03 -29.59 -17.67
C PHE A 63 1.21 -29.55 -18.65
N PRO A 64 1.32 -28.48 -19.47
CA PRO A 64 2.47 -28.34 -20.33
C PRO A 64 3.73 -28.34 -19.46
N LYS A 65 4.68 -29.22 -19.79
CA LYS A 65 5.98 -29.22 -19.13
C LYS A 65 6.62 -27.86 -19.38
N PRO A 66 7.20 -27.21 -18.37
CA PRO A 66 7.97 -25.99 -18.59
C PRO A 66 9.04 -26.27 -19.66
N GLN A 67 9.15 -25.36 -20.62
CA GLN A 67 10.09 -25.48 -21.74
C GLN A 67 11.54 -25.40 -21.27
N ASP A 68 11.77 -24.63 -20.20
CA ASP A 68 13.08 -24.38 -19.64
C ASP A 68 13.35 -25.24 -18.40
N GLU A 69 14.60 -25.66 -18.24
CA GLU A 69 15.06 -26.29 -17.01
C GLU A 69 14.95 -25.28 -15.85
N PHE A 70 14.26 -25.70 -14.79
CA PHE A 70 14.03 -24.86 -13.64
C PHE A 70 15.30 -24.76 -12.79
N ASP A 71 16.04 -23.67 -12.95
CA ASP A 71 17.21 -23.40 -12.12
C ASP A 71 16.77 -22.97 -10.71
N VAL A 72 16.85 -23.92 -9.78
CA VAL A 72 16.50 -23.75 -8.36
C VAL A 72 17.40 -22.72 -7.67
N GLN A 73 18.68 -22.65 -8.04
CA GLN A 73 19.62 -21.73 -7.41
C GLN A 73 19.21 -20.29 -7.74
N THR A 74 18.97 -20.01 -9.01
CA THR A 74 18.49 -18.68 -9.43
C THR A 74 17.11 -18.35 -8.89
N MET A 75 16.28 -19.33 -8.53
CA MET A 75 14.97 -19.15 -7.88
C MET A 75 15.07 -18.66 -6.44
N LEU A 76 16.06 -19.17 -5.72
CA LEU A 76 16.28 -18.85 -4.31
C LEU A 76 17.01 -17.52 -4.15
N ASP A 77 17.92 -17.21 -5.07
CA ASP A 77 18.70 -15.97 -5.04
C ASP A 77 17.89 -14.73 -5.46
N ARG A 78 16.64 -14.91 -5.91
CA ARG A 78 15.76 -13.82 -6.31
C ARG A 78 15.39 -12.99 -5.10
N HIS A 79 15.41 -11.67 -5.27
CA HIS A 79 14.79 -10.79 -4.29
C HIS A 79 13.31 -11.14 -4.13
N PRO A 80 12.83 -11.19 -2.88
CA PRO A 80 11.48 -11.59 -2.60
C PRO A 80 10.48 -10.56 -3.18
N GLY A 81 9.37 -11.06 -3.72
CA GLY A 81 8.36 -10.21 -4.33
C GLY A 81 7.68 -9.27 -3.33
N ARG A 82 6.91 -8.30 -3.84
CA ARG A 82 6.19 -7.28 -3.04
C ARG A 82 5.19 -7.85 -2.03
N TRP A 83 4.78 -9.10 -2.19
CA TRP A 83 3.91 -9.80 -1.24
C TRP A 83 4.61 -10.14 0.08
N THR A 84 5.95 -10.05 0.11
CA THR A 84 6.75 -10.18 1.34
C THR A 84 6.94 -8.83 2.02
N ILE A 85 7.20 -8.85 3.33
CA ILE A 85 7.51 -7.65 4.11
C ILE A 85 8.71 -6.91 3.51
N GLN A 86 9.79 -7.62 3.22
CA GLN A 86 11.00 -7.06 2.62
C GLN A 86 10.71 -6.43 1.25
N GLY A 87 9.98 -7.14 0.38
CA GLY A 87 9.62 -6.63 -0.94
C GLY A 87 8.68 -5.41 -0.87
N GLN A 88 7.79 -5.34 0.12
CA GLN A 88 6.93 -4.18 0.34
C GLN A 88 7.70 -2.98 0.87
N MET A 89 8.65 -3.19 1.80
CA MET A 89 9.53 -2.14 2.29
C MET A 89 10.40 -1.57 1.15
N GLU A 90 11.03 -2.42 0.36
CA GLU A 90 11.83 -2.01 -0.80
C GLU A 90 11.01 -1.24 -1.83
N ALA A 91 9.80 -1.73 -2.14
CA ALA A 91 8.85 -1.03 -2.99
C ALA A 91 8.50 0.37 -2.50
N ASN A 92 8.31 0.53 -1.18
CA ASN A 92 8.00 1.81 -0.57
C ASN A 92 9.23 2.74 -0.57
N GLN A 93 10.43 2.22 -0.34
CA GLN A 93 11.67 3.00 -0.45
C GLN A 93 11.88 3.55 -1.86
N ARG A 94 11.62 2.75 -2.90
CA ARG A 94 11.70 3.23 -4.29
C ARG A 94 10.64 4.27 -4.64
N ARG A 95 9.48 4.23 -3.98
CA ARG A 95 8.40 5.23 -4.15
C ARG A 95 8.65 6.50 -3.37
N ALA A 96 9.32 6.40 -2.21
CA ALA A 96 9.79 7.56 -1.50
C ALA A 96 10.84 8.24 -2.38
N LYS A 97 10.42 9.32 -3.06
CA LYS A 97 11.36 10.20 -3.75
C LYS A 97 12.42 10.59 -2.71
N PRO A 98 13.72 10.40 -3.00
CA PRO A 98 14.74 10.79 -2.04
C PRO A 98 14.53 12.27 -1.73
N ALA A 99 14.27 12.57 -0.46
CA ALA A 99 14.12 13.91 0.08
C ALA A 99 15.48 14.63 0.09
N HIS A 100 16.25 14.53 -0.99
CA HIS A 100 17.60 15.06 -1.10
C HIS A 100 17.61 16.59 -1.04
N ASN A 101 16.44 17.24 -1.04
CA ASN A 101 16.36 18.69 -0.96
C ASN A 101 15.11 19.20 -0.26
N GLU A 102 14.69 18.53 0.82
CA GLU A 102 13.52 18.99 1.58
C GLU A 102 13.73 20.40 2.16
N GLU A 103 14.95 20.75 2.57
CA GLU A 103 15.30 22.08 3.06
C GLU A 103 15.25 23.15 1.96
N GLU A 104 15.80 22.89 0.76
CA GLU A 104 15.71 23.84 -0.36
C GLU A 104 14.26 23.98 -0.85
N LEU A 105 13.50 22.88 -0.90
CA LEU A 105 12.08 22.91 -1.24
C LEU A 105 11.24 23.67 -0.20
N LYS A 106 11.63 23.61 1.07
CA LYS A 106 11.00 24.40 2.13
C LYS A 106 11.38 25.88 2.00
N ALA A 107 12.64 26.20 1.73
CA ALA A 107 13.09 27.56 1.48
C ALA A 107 12.39 28.19 0.27
N GLN A 108 12.25 27.44 -0.82
CA GLN A 108 11.50 27.86 -2.01
C GLN A 108 10.03 28.14 -1.69
N ARG A 109 9.36 27.24 -0.96
CA ARG A 109 7.97 27.44 -0.52
C ARG A 109 7.79 28.70 0.33
N HIS A 110 8.76 29.04 1.18
CA HIS A 110 8.72 30.28 1.96
C HIS A 110 8.84 31.52 1.07
N GLN A 111 9.74 31.50 0.08
CA GLN A 111 9.87 32.61 -0.88
C GLN A 111 8.61 32.77 -1.72
N ASP A 112 8.03 31.67 -2.20
CA ASP A 112 6.79 31.69 -2.98
C ASP A 112 5.62 32.28 -2.17
N PHE A 113 5.54 31.95 -0.89
CA PHE A 113 4.51 32.51 0.00
C PHE A 113 4.68 34.02 0.21
N GLU A 114 5.90 34.48 0.44
CA GLU A 114 6.18 35.91 0.59
C GLU A 114 5.87 36.68 -0.69
N LYS A 115 6.21 36.11 -1.86
CA LYS A 115 5.85 36.68 -3.16
C LYS A 115 4.34 36.74 -3.36
N ALA A 116 3.61 35.65 -3.07
CA ALA A 116 2.15 35.62 -3.19
C ALA A 116 1.46 36.66 -2.29
N LYS A 117 2.01 36.90 -1.09
CA LYS A 117 1.53 37.94 -0.17
C LYS A 117 1.73 39.35 -0.76
N GLN A 118 2.86 39.59 -1.43
CA GLN A 118 3.12 40.86 -2.10
C GLN A 118 2.19 41.06 -3.30
N ASP A 119 2.03 40.04 -4.14
CA ASP A 119 1.12 40.08 -5.30
C ASP A 119 -0.31 40.38 -4.85
N LEU A 120 -0.81 39.73 -3.80
CA LEU A 120 -2.15 39.99 -3.27
C LEU A 120 -2.35 41.46 -2.85
N ARG A 121 -1.36 42.05 -2.18
CA ARG A 121 -1.41 43.48 -1.80
C ARG A 121 -1.35 44.39 -3.02
N ALA A 122 -0.54 44.05 -4.02
CA ALA A 122 -0.45 44.79 -5.27
C ALA A 122 -1.79 44.77 -6.02
N PHE A 123 -2.42 43.59 -6.14
CA PHE A 123 -3.77 43.45 -6.71
C PHE A 123 -4.80 44.28 -5.96
N GLN A 124 -4.79 44.26 -4.62
CA GLN A 124 -5.71 45.07 -3.82
C GLN A 124 -5.53 46.58 -4.05
N GLY A 125 -4.27 47.04 -4.15
CA GLY A 125 -3.97 48.43 -4.50
C GLY A 125 -4.46 48.80 -5.90
N HIS A 126 -4.31 47.89 -6.86
CA HIS A 126 -4.80 48.08 -8.23
C HIS A 126 -6.33 48.13 -8.31
N LEU A 127 -7.03 47.29 -7.54
CA LEU A 127 -8.49 47.32 -7.41
C LEU A 127 -9.00 48.63 -6.81
N ARG A 128 -8.33 49.14 -5.77
CA ARG A 128 -8.72 50.38 -5.09
C ARG A 128 -8.54 51.60 -6.00
N THR A 129 -7.39 51.71 -6.66
CA THR A 129 -7.13 52.81 -7.62
C THR A 129 -8.04 52.72 -8.84
N SER A 130 -8.31 51.50 -9.33
CA SER A 130 -9.25 51.27 -10.43
C SER A 130 -10.70 51.63 -10.07
N SER A 131 -11.09 51.57 -8.80
CA SER A 131 -12.41 52.01 -8.35
C SER A 131 -12.56 53.53 -8.23
N GLU A 132 -11.46 54.27 -8.06
CA GLU A 132 -11.45 55.73 -7.90
C GLU A 132 -11.48 56.45 -9.26
N GLN A 133 -10.91 55.86 -10.31
CA GLN A 133 -10.95 56.40 -11.69
C GLN A 133 -12.34 56.38 -12.35
N TRP A 134 -13.35 55.77 -11.72
CA TRP A 134 -14.75 55.78 -12.17
C TRP A 134 -15.70 56.52 -11.21
N ARG A 135 -15.18 57.23 -10.19
CA ARG A 135 -16.00 58.13 -9.37
C ARG A 135 -16.15 59.49 -10.07
N PRO A 136 -17.39 60.01 -10.26
CA PRO A 136 -17.63 61.32 -10.89
C PRO A 136 -17.10 62.50 -10.09
#